data_AF-A0A445IJ32-F1
#
_entry.id   AF-A0A445IJ32-F1
#
_cell.length_a   1.000
_cell.length_b   1.000
_cell.length_c   1.000
_cell.angle_alpha   90.00
_cell.angle_beta   90.00
_cell.angle_gamma   90.00
#
_symmetry.space_group_name_H-M   'P 1'
#
loop_
_entity.id
_entity.type
_entity.pdbx_description
1 polymer ?
#
loop_
_entity_poly.entity_id
_entity_poly.type
_entity_poly.pdbx_seq_one_letter_code
_entity_poly.pdbx_strand_id
1 'polypeptide(L)'
;MNLAGNDNLIKKENIVDVCRALKRELKNTQKEEERKCKEEEKAKRVLVDIVKLAQKRGLKGLSDPSKRSHEVLAAFLKTFSKEEELKFFDNIMRHHLNQYMLERLKDKSHDSPEQVIKSTEMVVVDCEMVLCEDETEAVVKVCVLEELVKPNKEIADYRTKITGVSSQDLEAVTCSMADIQKYMNKLLSSGIILVGHSLPNDLRVLKLDHVKVINTSYIFQSLDGSIHKRPSLNSLCQANDAKAAMDLVLAKIKHGVDKEFPIALVQEHVSKSELAKLLLHKIPNTVNIETLHKILPGDFKIELKLGSVSYEYLNVMRRGLLPSRKGQGASYSAFAIFKSPQEADEAYENVQGSQLKLYITYEAPTPDTTQTRTRGHLKC
;
A
#
# COMPACT_ATOMS: atom_id res chain seq x y z
N MET A 1 -40.04 -82.46 -6.80
CA MET A 1 -39.00 -81.52 -7.27
C MET A 1 -39.68 -80.18 -7.46
N ASN A 2 -39.51 -79.26 -6.50
CA ASN A 2 -40.15 -77.95 -6.55
C ASN A 2 -39.30 -76.97 -7.37
N LEU A 3 -39.83 -76.59 -8.52
CA LEU A 3 -39.48 -75.37 -9.23
C LEU A 3 -40.60 -74.35 -8.94
N ALA A 4 -40.27 -73.24 -8.29
CA ALA A 4 -40.78 -71.88 -8.52
C ALA A 4 -40.54 -70.98 -7.28
N GLY A 5 -40.00 -69.78 -7.50
CA GLY A 5 -39.95 -68.72 -6.49
C GLY A 5 -38.77 -67.78 -6.63
N ASN A 6 -38.68 -67.09 -7.77
CA ASN A 6 -37.72 -66.02 -8.03
C ASN A 6 -38.24 -64.72 -7.38
N ASP A 7 -37.53 -64.14 -6.40
CA ASP A 7 -37.83 -62.79 -5.88
C ASP A 7 -36.53 -61.99 -5.65
N ASN A 8 -35.79 -61.78 -6.73
CA ASN A 8 -34.76 -60.74 -6.84
C ASN A 8 -35.40 -59.37 -7.17
N LEU A 9 -36.45 -59.00 -6.46
CA LEU A 9 -37.19 -57.75 -6.70
C LEU A 9 -36.67 -56.65 -5.76
N ILE A 10 -35.71 -55.86 -6.25
CA ILE A 10 -35.35 -54.58 -5.62
C ILE A 10 -36.65 -53.75 -5.59
N LYS A 11 -37.20 -53.52 -4.39
CA LYS A 11 -38.42 -52.71 -4.20
C LYS A 11 -38.26 -51.38 -4.94
N LYS A 12 -39.27 -50.98 -5.73
CA LYS A 12 -39.25 -49.75 -6.56
C LYS A 12 -38.78 -48.49 -5.80
N GLU A 13 -39.05 -48.40 -4.50
CA GLU A 13 -38.59 -47.30 -3.63
C GLU A 13 -37.06 -47.20 -3.55
N ASN A 14 -36.34 -48.33 -3.50
CA ASN A 14 -34.87 -48.35 -3.49
C ASN A 14 -34.25 -47.90 -4.82
N ILE A 15 -34.91 -48.15 -5.95
CA ILE A 15 -34.39 -47.77 -7.28
C ILE A 15 -34.40 -46.25 -7.45
N VAL A 16 -35.45 -45.57 -6.97
CA VAL A 16 -35.55 -44.10 -7.08
C VAL A 16 -34.50 -43.42 -6.21
N ASP A 17 -34.23 -43.96 -5.02
CA ASP A 17 -33.21 -43.42 -4.12
C ASP A 17 -31.79 -43.62 -4.66
N VAL A 18 -31.49 -44.79 -5.22
CA VAL A 18 -30.22 -45.07 -5.91
C VAL A 18 -30.03 -44.16 -7.13
N CYS A 19 -31.07 -43.98 -7.95
CA CYS A 19 -31.02 -43.06 -9.08
C CYS A 19 -30.81 -41.60 -8.65
N ARG A 20 -31.39 -41.18 -7.50
CA ARG A 20 -31.13 -39.84 -6.95
C ARG A 20 -29.70 -39.69 -6.42
N ALA A 21 -29.13 -40.73 -5.81
CA ALA A 21 -27.74 -40.72 -5.36
C ALA A 21 -26.77 -40.64 -6.54
N LEU A 22 -26.94 -41.48 -7.56
CA LEU A 22 -26.11 -41.48 -8.78
C LEU A 22 -26.20 -40.14 -9.54
N LYS A 23 -27.39 -39.53 -9.63
CA LYS A 23 -27.52 -38.19 -10.23
C LYS A 23 -26.77 -37.10 -9.46
N ARG A 24 -26.71 -37.21 -8.12
CA ARG A 24 -25.93 -36.27 -7.29
C ARG A 24 -24.44 -36.49 -7.50
N GLU A 25 -23.97 -37.74 -7.53
CA GLU A 25 -22.57 -38.05 -7.82
C GLU A 25 -22.16 -37.58 -9.20
N LEU A 26 -22.95 -37.87 -10.25
CA LEU A 26 -22.66 -37.42 -11.62
C LEU A 26 -22.56 -35.88 -11.71
N LYS A 27 -23.48 -35.17 -11.04
CA LYS A 27 -23.47 -33.71 -10.97
C LYS A 27 -22.25 -33.17 -10.21
N ASN A 28 -21.82 -33.86 -9.17
CA ASN A 28 -20.61 -33.51 -8.42
C ASN A 28 -19.35 -33.74 -9.27
N THR A 29 -19.25 -34.88 -9.97
CA THR A 29 -18.13 -35.19 -10.87
C THR A 29 -18.03 -34.18 -12.01
N GLN A 30 -19.14 -33.85 -12.67
CA GLN A 30 -19.17 -32.81 -13.71
C GLN A 30 -18.72 -31.45 -13.18
N LYS A 31 -19.18 -31.08 -11.98
CA LYS A 31 -18.77 -29.83 -11.32
C LYS A 31 -17.27 -29.84 -10.97
N GLU A 32 -16.71 -30.99 -10.63
CA GLU A 32 -15.29 -31.17 -10.33
C GLU A 32 -14.43 -31.12 -11.60
N GLU A 33 -14.89 -31.71 -12.71
CA GLU A 33 -14.24 -31.61 -14.02
C GLU A 33 -14.27 -30.17 -14.58
N GLU A 34 -15.40 -29.48 -14.47
CA GLU A 34 -15.51 -28.06 -14.82
C GLU A 34 -14.56 -27.18 -13.99
N ARG A 35 -14.37 -27.52 -12.71
CA ARG A 35 -13.40 -26.83 -11.83
C ARG A 35 -11.97 -27.06 -12.30
N LYS A 36 -11.58 -28.32 -12.55
CA LYS A 36 -10.25 -28.66 -13.07
C LYS A 36 -9.95 -27.93 -14.39
N CYS A 37 -10.90 -27.92 -15.32
CA CYS A 37 -10.76 -27.22 -16.60
C CYS A 37 -10.58 -25.69 -16.42
N LYS A 38 -11.34 -25.08 -15.50
CA LYS A 38 -11.19 -23.65 -15.17
C LYS A 38 -9.84 -23.33 -14.52
N GLU A 39 -9.35 -24.19 -13.63
CA GLU A 39 -8.04 -24.04 -12.98
C GLU A 39 -6.89 -24.19 -13.98
N GLU A 40 -6.98 -25.14 -14.90
CA GLU A 40 -6.00 -25.34 -15.97
C GLU A 40 -5.93 -24.14 -16.93
N GLU A 41 -7.09 -23.60 -17.33
CA GLU A 41 -7.15 -22.40 -18.17
C GLU A 41 -6.67 -21.14 -17.43
N LYS A 42 -6.83 -21.06 -16.10
CA LYS A 42 -6.22 -20.01 -15.28
C LYS A 42 -4.69 -20.16 -15.22
N ALA A 43 -4.18 -21.38 -15.00
CA ALA A 43 -2.74 -21.65 -14.98
C ALA A 43 -2.08 -21.33 -16.32
N LYS A 44 -2.71 -21.70 -17.44
CA LYS A 44 -2.24 -21.35 -18.78
C LYS A 44 -2.17 -19.83 -18.98
N ARG A 45 -3.18 -19.07 -18.53
CA ARG A 45 -3.15 -17.60 -18.58
C ARG A 45 -1.97 -17.00 -17.82
N VAL A 46 -1.69 -17.50 -16.62
CA VAL A 46 -0.52 -17.09 -15.83
C VAL A 46 0.78 -17.33 -16.60
N LEU A 47 0.96 -18.52 -17.19
CA LEU A 47 2.16 -18.81 -18.00
C LEU A 47 2.28 -17.89 -19.23
N VAL A 48 1.17 -17.60 -19.91
CA VAL A 48 1.16 -16.67 -21.05
C VAL A 48 1.61 -15.28 -20.62
N ASP A 49 1.10 -14.77 -19.50
CA ASP A 49 1.45 -13.45 -18.98
C ASP A 49 2.92 -13.37 -18.58
N ILE A 50 3.45 -14.40 -17.91
CA ILE A 50 4.87 -14.50 -17.56
C ILE A 50 5.75 -14.44 -18.81
N VAL A 51 5.42 -15.22 -19.85
CA VAL A 51 6.21 -15.25 -21.08
C VAL A 51 6.14 -13.90 -21.80
N LYS A 52 4.96 -13.26 -21.88
CA LYS A 52 4.82 -11.92 -22.47
C LYS A 52 5.63 -10.87 -21.72
N LEU A 53 5.63 -10.91 -20.38
CA LEU A 53 6.42 -10.00 -19.56
C LEU A 53 7.93 -10.23 -19.72
N ALA A 54 8.37 -11.49 -19.81
CA ALA A 54 9.75 -11.85 -20.08
C ALA A 54 10.23 -11.29 -21.43
N GLN A 55 9.41 -11.45 -22.48
CA GLN A 55 9.68 -10.91 -23.82
C GLN A 55 9.78 -9.38 -23.83
N LYS A 56 8.89 -8.70 -23.10
CA LYS A 56 8.93 -7.24 -22.95
C LYS A 56 10.22 -6.74 -22.29
N ARG A 57 10.87 -7.58 -21.48
CA ARG A 57 12.18 -7.32 -20.87
C ARG A 57 13.38 -7.66 -21.76
N GLY A 58 13.15 -8.09 -23.00
CA GLY A 58 14.22 -8.40 -23.96
C GLY A 58 14.80 -9.82 -23.83
N LEU A 59 14.16 -10.71 -23.05
CA LEU A 59 14.52 -12.11 -23.02
C LEU A 59 14.12 -12.78 -24.36
N LYS A 60 14.93 -13.73 -24.86
CA LYS A 60 14.67 -14.46 -26.12
C LYS A 60 13.24 -15.01 -26.10
N GLY A 61 12.46 -14.69 -27.12
CA GLY A 61 11.01 -14.88 -27.09
C GLY A 61 10.50 -16.10 -27.86
N LEU A 62 9.38 -16.64 -27.39
CA LEU A 62 8.54 -17.60 -28.11
C LEU A 62 7.52 -16.89 -29.03
N SER A 63 7.35 -17.32 -30.28
CA SER A 63 6.34 -16.71 -31.16
C SER A 63 4.91 -16.99 -30.64
N ASP A 64 4.14 -15.92 -30.41
CA ASP A 64 2.79 -15.85 -29.85
C ASP A 64 2.52 -16.82 -28.69
N PRO A 65 2.87 -16.43 -27.44
CA PRO A 65 2.69 -17.28 -26.26
C PRO A 65 1.25 -17.74 -26.03
N SER A 66 0.25 -16.94 -26.45
CA SER A 66 -1.17 -17.26 -26.26
C SER A 66 -1.64 -18.48 -27.08
N LYS A 67 -0.91 -18.85 -28.14
CA LYS A 67 -1.21 -20.00 -29.00
C LYS A 67 -0.48 -21.28 -28.59
N ARG A 68 0.28 -21.26 -27.50
CA ARG A 68 1.15 -22.37 -27.09
C ARG A 68 0.49 -23.20 -26.00
N SER A 69 0.84 -24.49 -25.96
CA SER A 69 0.37 -25.38 -24.90
C SER A 69 1.04 -25.04 -23.56
N HIS A 70 0.41 -25.45 -22.46
CA HIS A 70 0.96 -25.31 -21.10
C HIS A 70 2.37 -25.91 -21.00
N GLU A 71 2.59 -27.08 -21.59
CA GLU A 71 3.90 -27.78 -21.59
C GLU A 71 4.99 -26.98 -22.31
N VAL A 72 4.68 -26.38 -23.47
CA VAL A 72 5.65 -25.59 -24.24
C VAL A 72 6.03 -24.31 -23.49
N LEU A 73 5.06 -23.66 -22.86
CA LEU A 73 5.31 -22.48 -22.03
C LEU A 73 6.16 -22.83 -20.80
N ALA A 74 5.84 -23.92 -20.11
CA ALA A 74 6.61 -24.40 -18.95
C ALA A 74 8.04 -24.81 -19.34
N ALA A 75 8.22 -25.51 -20.45
CA ALA A 75 9.55 -25.88 -20.96
C ALA A 75 10.39 -24.66 -21.32
N PHE A 76 9.78 -23.64 -21.93
CA PHE A 76 10.45 -22.37 -22.22
C PHE A 76 10.90 -21.65 -20.94
N LEU A 77 10.04 -21.56 -19.91
CA LEU A 77 10.42 -20.92 -18.65
C LEU A 77 11.57 -21.65 -17.93
N LYS A 78 11.67 -22.98 -18.08
CA LYS A 78 12.79 -23.77 -17.55
C LYS A 78 14.14 -23.49 -18.24
N THR A 79 14.16 -22.80 -19.38
CA THR A 79 15.41 -22.43 -20.06
C THR A 79 16.15 -21.28 -19.37
N PHE A 80 15.49 -20.55 -18.47
CA PHE A 80 16.11 -19.49 -17.68
C PHE A 80 16.72 -20.06 -16.40
N SER A 81 17.99 -19.75 -16.18
CA SER A 81 18.74 -20.26 -15.02
C SER A 81 19.52 -19.18 -14.29
N LYS A 82 19.51 -17.94 -14.79
CA LYS A 82 20.22 -16.84 -14.13
C LYS A 82 19.42 -16.35 -12.92
N GLU A 83 20.13 -16.05 -11.83
CA GLU A 83 19.50 -15.64 -10.58
C GLU A 83 18.58 -14.42 -10.73
N GLU A 84 18.97 -13.43 -11.55
CA GLU A 84 18.15 -12.24 -11.83
C GLU A 84 16.84 -12.57 -12.56
N GLU A 85 16.89 -13.53 -13.50
CA GLU A 85 15.71 -14.01 -14.24
C GLU A 85 14.78 -14.77 -13.30
N LEU A 86 15.34 -15.63 -12.44
CA LEU A 86 14.57 -16.38 -11.43
C LEU A 86 13.90 -15.44 -10.41
N LYS A 87 14.59 -14.42 -9.91
CA LYS A 87 14.01 -13.38 -9.04
C LYS A 87 12.86 -12.64 -9.72
N PHE A 88 13.00 -12.36 -11.02
CA PHE A 88 11.95 -11.74 -11.80
C PHE A 88 10.71 -12.64 -11.91
N PHE A 89 10.88 -13.92 -12.25
CA PHE A 89 9.78 -14.87 -12.33
C PHE A 89 9.09 -15.09 -10.98
N ASP A 90 9.87 -15.20 -9.90
CA ASP A 90 9.37 -15.31 -8.54
C ASP A 90 8.47 -14.13 -8.16
N ASN A 91 8.85 -12.90 -8.53
CA ASN A 91 8.02 -11.72 -8.33
C ASN A 91 6.70 -11.76 -9.12
N ILE A 92 6.73 -12.21 -10.38
CA ILE A 92 5.49 -12.33 -11.18
C ILE A 92 4.59 -13.43 -10.61
N MET A 93 5.16 -14.58 -10.26
CA MET A 93 4.41 -15.69 -9.67
C MET A 93 3.75 -15.27 -8.36
N ARG A 94 4.48 -14.55 -7.50
CA ARG A 94 3.94 -14.00 -6.26
C ARG A 94 2.77 -13.05 -6.54
N HIS A 95 2.90 -12.17 -7.53
CA HIS A 95 1.82 -11.27 -7.93
C HIS A 95 0.56 -12.02 -8.38
N HIS A 96 0.69 -13.03 -9.24
CA HIS A 96 -0.46 -13.83 -9.68
C HIS A 96 -1.07 -14.64 -8.54
N LEU A 97 -0.26 -15.20 -7.64
CA LEU A 97 -0.73 -15.89 -6.44
C LEU A 97 -1.55 -14.94 -5.55
N ASN A 98 -1.04 -13.73 -5.35
CA ASN A 98 -1.73 -12.66 -4.63
C ASN A 98 -3.07 -12.31 -5.28
N GLN A 99 -3.13 -12.12 -6.60
CA GLN A 99 -4.38 -11.86 -7.32
C GLN A 99 -5.39 -13.01 -7.17
N TYR A 100 -4.94 -14.26 -7.32
CA TYR A 100 -5.79 -15.44 -7.12
C TYR A 100 -6.35 -15.50 -5.70
N MET A 101 -5.53 -15.21 -4.69
CA MET A 101 -5.97 -15.15 -3.30
C MET A 101 -7.01 -14.04 -3.09
N LEU A 102 -6.83 -12.86 -3.68
CA LEU A 102 -7.81 -11.77 -3.61
C LEU A 102 -9.13 -12.12 -4.29
N GLU A 103 -9.10 -12.81 -5.44
CA GLU A 103 -10.32 -13.31 -6.09
C GLU A 103 -11.09 -14.25 -5.16
N ARG A 104 -10.40 -15.18 -4.51
CA ARG A 104 -11.03 -16.13 -3.56
C ARG A 104 -11.58 -15.44 -2.32
N LEU A 105 -10.87 -14.46 -1.77
CA LEU A 105 -11.35 -13.70 -0.60
C LEU A 105 -12.58 -12.83 -0.93
N LYS A 106 -12.75 -12.41 -2.19
CA LYS A 106 -13.92 -11.64 -2.65
C LYS A 106 -15.14 -12.53 -2.95
N ASP A 107 -14.91 -13.80 -3.28
CA ASP A 107 -15.97 -14.73 -3.63
C ASP A 107 -16.75 -15.16 -2.38
N LYS A 108 -17.88 -14.49 -2.14
CA LYS A 108 -18.80 -14.78 -1.02
C LYS A 108 -19.62 -16.06 -1.21
N SER A 109 -19.50 -16.73 -2.35
CA SER A 109 -20.51 -17.72 -2.77
C SER A 109 -20.22 -19.16 -2.35
N HIS A 110 -18.96 -19.59 -2.14
CA HIS A 110 -18.69 -21.03 -2.14
C HIS A 110 -17.61 -21.64 -1.23
N ASP A 111 -16.81 -20.87 -0.48
CA ASP A 111 -15.90 -21.41 0.55
C ASP A 111 -16.12 -20.69 1.89
N SER A 112 -16.11 -21.39 3.03
CA SER A 112 -16.03 -20.68 4.31
C SER A 112 -14.66 -19.98 4.38
N PRO A 113 -14.56 -18.76 4.97
CA PRO A 113 -13.29 -18.02 5.06
C PRO A 113 -12.13 -18.85 5.65
N GLU A 114 -12.44 -19.83 6.48
CA GLU A 114 -11.47 -20.73 7.13
C GLU A 114 -10.74 -21.65 6.13
N GLN A 115 -11.34 -21.98 4.98
CA GLN A 115 -10.69 -22.85 3.97
C GLN A 115 -9.68 -22.09 3.09
N VAL A 116 -9.76 -20.76 3.03
CA VAL A 116 -8.88 -19.90 2.21
C VAL A 116 -7.73 -19.32 3.05
N ILE A 117 -7.95 -19.12 4.36
CA ILE A 117 -7.00 -18.47 5.27
C ILE A 117 -6.18 -19.53 6.01
N LYS A 118 -4.94 -19.77 5.57
CA LYS A 118 -3.99 -20.70 6.20
C LYS A 118 -3.61 -20.38 7.66
N SER A 119 -3.67 -19.11 8.05
CA SER A 119 -3.28 -18.63 9.39
C SER A 119 -4.04 -17.34 9.70
N THR A 120 -4.45 -17.19 10.97
CA THR A 120 -5.07 -15.98 11.54
C THR A 120 -4.09 -15.17 12.37
N GLU A 121 -2.81 -15.56 12.39
CA GLU A 121 -1.77 -14.81 13.09
C GLU A 121 -1.59 -13.43 12.46
N MET A 122 -1.45 -12.42 13.30
CA MET A 122 -1.31 -11.03 12.91
C MET A 122 0.02 -10.46 13.39
N VAL A 123 0.71 -9.72 12.53
CA VAL A 123 1.96 -9.02 12.87
C VAL A 123 1.84 -7.57 12.42
N VAL A 124 2.27 -6.63 13.25
CA VAL A 124 2.30 -5.21 12.86
C VAL A 124 3.51 -4.95 11.98
N VAL A 125 3.34 -4.15 10.93
CA VAL A 125 4.43 -3.55 10.18
C VAL A 125 4.27 -2.04 10.21
N ASP A 126 5.38 -1.39 10.53
CA ASP A 126 5.55 0.04 10.60
C ASP A 126 7.02 0.36 10.35
N CYS A 127 7.28 1.28 9.43
CA CYS A 127 8.63 1.63 9.00
C CYS A 127 8.96 3.08 9.33
N GLU A 128 10.12 3.28 9.94
CA GLU A 128 10.73 4.61 9.95
C GLU A 128 11.48 4.83 8.64
N MET A 129 11.18 5.97 8.00
CA MET A 129 11.63 6.28 6.66
C MET A 129 12.34 7.63 6.60
N VAL A 130 13.49 7.65 5.91
CA VAL A 130 14.28 8.86 5.63
C VAL A 130 14.14 9.27 4.18
N LEU A 131 14.43 10.55 3.88
CA LEU A 131 14.46 11.06 2.52
C LEU A 131 15.88 10.93 1.95
N CYS A 132 16.00 10.29 0.80
CA CYS A 132 17.24 10.18 0.04
C CYS A 132 17.47 11.38 -0.88
N GLU A 133 18.71 11.57 -1.33
CA GLU A 133 19.06 12.65 -2.26
C GLU A 133 18.33 12.58 -3.61
N ASP A 134 17.94 11.38 -4.04
CA ASP A 134 17.17 11.15 -5.27
C ASP A 134 15.65 11.33 -5.09
N GLU A 135 15.24 12.01 -4.02
CA GLU A 135 13.84 12.26 -3.62
C GLU A 135 13.02 11.01 -3.30
N THR A 136 13.66 9.83 -3.23
CA THR A 136 13.01 8.60 -2.78
C THR A 136 13.08 8.43 -1.26
N GLU A 137 12.27 7.53 -0.72
CA GLU A 137 12.30 7.17 0.70
C GLU A 137 13.05 5.85 0.91
N ALA A 138 13.76 5.73 2.02
CA ALA A 138 14.43 4.51 2.43
C ALA A 138 14.11 4.16 3.89
N VAL A 139 14.01 2.86 4.19
CA VAL A 139 13.77 2.37 5.54
C VAL A 139 15.04 2.47 6.37
N VAL A 140 14.91 3.01 7.59
CA VAL A 140 15.97 3.03 8.62
C VAL A 140 15.61 2.22 9.86
N LYS A 141 14.34 1.88 10.06
CA LYS A 141 13.88 0.99 11.15
C LYS A 141 12.59 0.30 10.73
N VAL A 142 12.40 -0.95 11.16
CA VAL A 142 11.13 -1.67 10.97
C VAL A 142 10.73 -2.36 12.27
N CYS A 143 9.49 -2.17 12.70
CA CYS A 143 9.04 -2.62 14.03
C CYS A 143 9.13 -4.14 14.24
N VAL A 144 8.98 -4.96 13.19
CA VAL A 144 9.03 -6.43 13.27
C VAL A 144 10.40 -7.01 13.60
N LEU A 145 11.46 -6.25 13.36
CA LEU A 145 12.84 -6.63 13.68
C LEU A 145 13.38 -5.86 14.87
N GLU A 146 12.80 -4.69 15.19
CA GLU A 146 13.29 -3.73 16.18
C GLU A 146 14.74 -3.25 15.93
N GLU A 147 15.32 -3.58 14.78
CA GLU A 147 16.68 -3.22 14.38
C GLU A 147 16.71 -2.03 13.41
N LEU A 148 17.81 -1.29 13.46
CA LEU A 148 18.12 -0.27 12.48
C LEU A 148 18.58 -0.90 11.16
N VAL A 149 18.33 -0.18 10.08
CA VAL A 149 18.55 -0.62 8.71
C VAL A 149 19.49 0.36 8.05
N LYS A 150 20.52 -0.14 7.37
CA LYS A 150 21.41 0.68 6.56
C LYS A 150 20.77 0.96 5.20
N PRO A 151 20.43 2.22 4.87
CA PRO A 151 19.96 2.57 3.54
C PRO A 151 21.05 2.34 2.50
N ASN A 152 20.65 1.89 1.31
CA ASN A 152 21.57 1.69 0.18
C ASN A 152 21.80 2.97 -0.64
N LYS A 153 21.18 4.08 -0.24
CA LYS A 153 21.26 5.39 -0.90
C LYS A 153 21.68 6.44 0.12
N GLU A 154 22.29 7.50 -0.38
CA GLU A 154 22.66 8.65 0.44
C GLU A 154 21.41 9.39 0.95
N ILE A 155 21.46 9.77 2.23
CA ILE A 155 20.34 10.36 2.96
C ILE A 155 20.45 11.88 2.89
N ALA A 156 19.42 12.54 2.36
CA ALA A 156 19.30 13.99 2.35
C ALA A 156 18.71 14.53 3.65
N ASP A 157 17.72 13.83 4.23
CA ASP A 157 17.07 14.22 5.47
C ASP A 157 16.65 12.99 6.28
N TYR A 158 17.24 12.87 7.48
CA TYR A 158 16.98 11.80 8.44
C TYR A 158 15.61 11.88 9.11
N ARG A 159 14.97 13.06 9.04
CA ARG A 159 13.68 13.32 9.70
C ARG A 159 13.71 12.95 11.18
N THR A 160 14.83 13.16 11.87
CA THR A 160 15.10 12.67 13.24
C THR A 160 14.03 13.03 14.27
N LYS A 161 13.33 14.15 14.09
CA LYS A 161 12.19 14.55 14.95
C LYS A 161 11.01 13.56 14.89
N ILE A 162 10.88 12.85 13.77
CA ILE A 162 9.83 11.88 13.49
C ILE A 162 10.39 10.47 13.72
N THR A 163 11.53 10.15 13.08
CA THR A 163 12.10 8.80 13.07
C THR A 163 12.82 8.42 14.35
N GLY A 164 13.26 9.42 15.12
CA GLY A 164 14.17 9.22 16.25
C GLY A 164 15.58 8.76 15.86
N VAL A 165 15.90 8.68 14.55
CA VAL A 165 17.18 8.19 14.04
C VAL A 165 18.06 9.35 13.58
N SER A 166 19.30 9.38 14.06
CA SER A 166 20.34 10.32 13.68
C SER A 166 21.34 9.68 12.69
N SER A 167 22.25 10.49 12.13
CA SER A 167 23.33 9.97 11.29
C SER A 167 24.26 9.04 12.06
N GLN A 168 24.54 9.36 13.33
CA GLN A 168 25.43 8.58 14.19
C GLN A 168 24.86 7.17 14.45
N ASP A 169 23.54 7.05 14.60
CA ASP A 169 22.88 5.77 14.85
C ASP A 169 23.06 4.77 13.70
N LEU A 170 23.29 5.27 12.47
CA LEU A 170 23.45 4.43 11.28
C LEU A 170 24.91 4.08 10.93
N GLU A 171 25.91 4.65 11.60
CA GLU A 171 27.33 4.47 11.25
C GLU A 171 27.77 3.00 11.37
N ALA A 172 27.35 2.31 12.43
CA ALA A 172 27.71 0.92 12.71
C ALA A 172 26.67 -0.11 12.24
N VAL A 173 25.57 0.34 11.62
CA VAL A 173 24.48 -0.54 11.20
C VAL A 173 24.90 -1.36 9.99
N THR A 174 24.69 -2.67 10.07
CA THR A 174 25.05 -3.62 9.00
C THR A 174 23.82 -4.29 8.37
N CYS A 175 22.69 -4.33 9.08
CA CYS A 175 21.44 -4.90 8.58
C CYS A 175 21.00 -4.17 7.32
N SER A 176 20.83 -4.92 6.23
CA SER A 176 20.49 -4.36 4.92
C SER A 176 19.02 -4.58 4.58
N MET A 177 18.53 -3.87 3.56
CA MET A 177 17.19 -4.12 3.00
C MET A 177 17.01 -5.58 2.56
N ALA A 178 18.06 -6.25 2.07
CA ALA A 178 17.99 -7.65 1.67
C ALA A 178 17.77 -8.58 2.88
N ASP A 179 18.36 -8.27 4.03
CA ASP A 179 18.18 -9.03 5.27
C ASP A 179 16.75 -8.92 5.78
N ILE A 180 16.18 -7.71 5.75
CA ILE A 180 14.77 -7.48 6.11
C ILE A 180 13.86 -8.24 5.16
N GLN A 181 14.08 -8.17 3.85
CA GLN A 181 13.24 -8.88 2.88
C GLN A 181 13.32 -10.39 3.10
N LYS A 182 14.50 -10.93 3.39
CA LYS A 182 14.67 -12.34 3.72
C LYS A 182 13.89 -12.74 4.97
N TYR A 183 13.96 -11.93 6.02
CA TYR A 183 13.19 -12.15 7.25
C TYR A 183 11.68 -12.07 7.00
N MET A 184 11.23 -11.00 6.35
CA MET A 184 9.82 -10.78 6.00
C MET A 184 9.29 -11.88 5.10
N ASN A 185 10.02 -12.32 4.09
CA ASN A 185 9.58 -13.43 3.22
C ASN A 185 9.42 -14.73 4.00
N LYS A 186 10.32 -15.03 4.95
CA LYS A 186 10.19 -16.18 5.85
C LYS A 186 8.94 -16.04 6.72
N LEU A 187 8.72 -14.87 7.31
CA LEU A 187 7.55 -14.58 8.13
C LEU A 187 6.24 -14.71 7.35
N LEU A 188 6.16 -14.11 6.16
CA LEU A 188 4.95 -14.08 5.34
C LEU A 188 4.61 -15.44 4.72
N SER A 189 5.59 -16.35 4.60
CA SER A 189 5.39 -17.70 4.03
C SER A 189 4.40 -18.56 4.82
N SER A 190 4.22 -18.32 6.13
CA SER A 190 3.21 -18.99 6.96
C SER A 190 1.78 -18.45 6.74
N GLY A 191 1.64 -17.40 5.92
CA GLY A 191 0.35 -16.81 5.60
C GLY A 191 -0.18 -15.82 6.64
N ILE A 192 0.71 -15.24 7.45
CA ILE A 192 0.43 -14.17 8.42
C ILE A 192 -0.27 -12.97 7.77
N ILE A 193 -1.12 -12.33 8.56
CA ILE A 193 -1.81 -11.09 8.22
C ILE A 193 -0.98 -9.90 8.72
N LEU A 194 -0.65 -8.96 7.85
CA LEU A 194 0.03 -7.73 8.25
C LEU A 194 -0.97 -6.68 8.74
N VAL A 195 -0.68 -6.06 9.86
CA VAL A 195 -1.47 -4.98 10.45
C VAL A 195 -0.65 -3.70 10.41
N GLY A 196 -1.27 -2.55 10.15
CA GLY A 196 -0.57 -1.28 10.21
C GLY A 196 -1.45 -0.11 9.81
N HIS A 197 -0.89 1.09 9.84
CA HIS A 197 -1.57 2.31 9.46
C HIS A 197 -0.92 2.91 8.21
N SER A 198 -1.69 3.06 7.12
CA SER A 198 -1.12 3.51 5.83
C SER A 198 -0.05 2.57 5.24
N LEU A 199 -0.19 1.27 5.51
CA LEU A 199 0.61 0.15 5.01
C LEU A 199 1.10 0.22 3.54
N PRO A 200 0.35 0.76 2.56
CA PRO A 200 0.87 0.90 1.20
C PRO A 200 2.19 1.67 1.10
N ASN A 201 2.49 2.56 2.06
CA ASN A 201 3.77 3.25 2.12
C ASN A 201 4.88 2.31 2.60
N ASP A 202 4.66 1.61 3.71
CA ASP A 202 5.59 0.64 4.29
C ASP A 202 5.91 -0.49 3.31
N LEU A 203 4.89 -1.11 2.71
CA LEU A 203 5.07 -2.19 1.75
C LEU A 203 5.80 -1.73 0.48
N ARG A 204 5.57 -0.49 0.04
CA ARG A 204 6.26 0.09 -1.13
C ARG A 204 7.74 0.27 -0.84
N VAL A 205 8.12 0.82 0.31
CA VAL A 205 9.53 1.05 0.65
C VAL A 205 10.25 -0.26 0.97
N LEU A 206 9.56 -1.24 1.57
CA LEU A 206 10.05 -2.62 1.78
C LEU A 206 10.11 -3.43 0.47
N LYS A 207 9.45 -2.95 -0.60
CA LYS A 207 9.27 -3.64 -1.88
C LYS A 207 8.63 -5.03 -1.72
N LEU A 208 7.62 -5.10 -0.87
CA LEU A 208 6.85 -6.32 -0.61
C LEU A 208 5.47 -6.24 -1.27
N ASP A 209 5.09 -7.29 -1.99
CA ASP A 209 3.73 -7.49 -2.50
C ASP A 209 3.06 -8.57 -1.66
N HIS A 210 2.16 -8.16 -0.75
CA HIS A 210 1.43 -9.04 0.17
C HIS A 210 -0.03 -8.64 0.27
N VAL A 211 -0.93 -9.61 0.18
CA VAL A 211 -2.38 -9.35 0.09
C VAL A 211 -3.13 -9.43 1.40
N LYS A 212 -2.63 -10.19 2.37
CA LYS A 212 -3.29 -10.36 3.67
C LYS A 212 -2.91 -9.19 4.57
N VAL A 213 -3.63 -8.09 4.42
CA VAL A 213 -3.35 -6.85 5.14
C VAL A 213 -4.61 -6.31 5.82
N ILE A 214 -4.43 -5.76 7.01
CA ILE A 214 -5.43 -5.00 7.76
C ILE A 214 -4.86 -3.59 7.92
N ASN A 215 -5.35 -2.67 7.11
CA ASN A 215 -4.92 -1.28 7.15
C ASN A 215 -5.92 -0.43 7.93
N THR A 216 -5.51 0.04 9.11
CA THR A 216 -6.36 0.81 10.02
C THR A 216 -6.85 2.13 9.39
N SER A 217 -6.08 2.73 8.48
CA SER A 217 -6.48 3.98 7.80
C SER A 217 -7.64 3.82 6.80
N TYR A 218 -8.01 2.59 6.47
CA TYR A 218 -9.21 2.27 5.68
C TYR A 218 -10.37 1.75 6.54
N ILE A 219 -10.08 1.18 7.71
CA ILE A 219 -11.09 0.61 8.61
C ILE A 219 -11.76 1.71 9.41
N PHE A 220 -10.97 2.68 9.88
CA PHE A 220 -11.48 3.81 10.64
C PHE A 220 -11.60 5.00 9.70
N GLN A 221 -12.82 5.47 9.52
CA GLN A 221 -13.12 6.66 8.72
C GLN A 221 -13.27 7.87 9.64
N SER A 222 -13.00 9.05 9.10
CA SER A 222 -13.25 10.30 9.79
C SER A 222 -14.76 10.52 9.96
N LEU A 223 -15.17 11.05 11.12
CA LEU A 223 -16.58 11.32 11.47
C LEU A 223 -17.30 12.26 10.50
N ASP A 224 -16.54 13.00 9.67
CA ASP A 224 -17.07 13.91 8.65
C ASP A 224 -17.60 13.18 7.40
N GLY A 225 -17.56 11.85 7.36
CA GLY A 225 -18.07 11.05 6.24
C GLY A 225 -17.28 11.24 4.95
N SER A 226 -16.12 11.92 5.02
CA SER A 226 -15.27 12.14 3.85
C SER A 226 -14.56 10.84 3.50
N ILE A 227 -15.10 10.14 2.49
CA ILE A 227 -14.48 8.94 1.90
C ILE A 227 -13.08 9.19 1.32
N HIS A 228 -12.68 10.46 1.18
CA HIS A 228 -11.39 10.87 0.64
C HIS A 228 -10.34 11.16 1.73
N LYS A 229 -10.74 11.25 3.00
CA LYS A 229 -9.84 11.63 4.10
C LYS A 229 -9.57 10.44 5.00
N ARG A 230 -8.34 9.95 4.96
CA ARG A 230 -7.87 8.95 5.92
C ARG A 230 -7.46 9.66 7.22
N PRO A 231 -7.92 9.21 8.38
CA PRO A 231 -7.47 9.74 9.66
C PRO A 231 -5.98 9.45 9.85
N SER A 232 -5.26 10.33 10.55
CA SER A 232 -3.89 10.04 10.99
C SER A 232 -3.92 9.11 12.20
N LEU A 233 -2.86 8.35 12.43
CA LEU A 233 -2.79 7.46 13.60
C LEU A 233 -3.00 8.23 14.91
N ASN A 234 -2.32 9.38 15.06
CA ASN A 234 -2.53 10.30 16.19
C ASN A 234 -3.99 10.72 16.44
N SER A 235 -4.78 10.89 15.38
CA SER A 235 -6.19 11.26 15.51
C SER A 235 -7.06 10.08 15.99
N LEU A 236 -6.63 8.85 15.73
CA LEU A 236 -7.29 7.61 16.16
C LEU A 236 -6.90 7.21 17.59
N CYS A 237 -5.63 7.44 17.93
CA CYS A 237 -5.04 7.15 19.21
C CYS A 237 -3.91 8.16 19.47
N GLN A 238 -3.80 8.71 20.67
CA GLN A 238 -2.71 9.62 21.06
C GLN A 238 -1.35 8.88 21.21
N ALA A 239 -1.05 7.96 20.30
CA ALA A 239 0.14 7.12 20.27
C ALA A 239 0.57 6.95 18.80
N ASN A 240 1.87 7.13 18.55
CA ASN A 240 2.49 7.04 17.23
C ASN A 240 3.23 5.72 17.01
N ASP A 241 2.82 4.66 17.70
CA ASP A 241 3.57 3.41 17.73
C ASP A 241 2.83 2.30 16.96
N ALA A 242 3.59 1.39 16.36
CA ALA A 242 3.12 0.12 15.79
C ALA A 242 2.08 -0.59 16.69
N LYS A 243 2.28 -0.56 18.02
CA LYS A 243 1.36 -1.15 18.99
C LYS A 243 -0.06 -0.58 18.89
N ALA A 244 -0.20 0.70 18.63
CA ALA A 244 -1.50 1.37 18.57
C ALA A 244 -2.34 0.86 17.38
N ALA A 245 -1.71 0.56 16.24
CA ALA A 245 -2.39 -0.05 15.11
C ALA A 245 -2.97 -1.43 15.45
N MET A 246 -2.20 -2.28 16.16
CA MET A 246 -2.71 -3.57 16.63
C MET A 246 -3.84 -3.41 17.63
N ASP A 247 -3.68 -2.52 18.61
CA ASP A 247 -4.70 -2.29 19.65
C ASP A 247 -6.03 -1.84 19.05
N LEU A 248 -6.00 -0.97 18.04
CA LEU A 248 -7.19 -0.56 17.28
C LEU A 248 -7.87 -1.74 16.58
N VAL A 249 -7.11 -2.61 15.91
CA VAL A 249 -7.66 -3.81 15.25
C VAL A 249 -8.28 -4.75 16.26
N LEU A 250 -7.58 -5.05 17.35
CA LEU A 250 -8.08 -5.91 18.42
C LEU A 250 -9.35 -5.33 19.07
N ALA A 251 -9.40 -4.01 19.27
CA ALA A 251 -10.58 -3.33 19.78
C ALA A 251 -11.77 -3.44 18.81
N LYS A 252 -11.54 -3.24 17.50
CA LYS A 252 -12.58 -3.40 16.47
C LYS A 252 -13.12 -4.83 16.40
N ILE A 253 -12.24 -5.83 16.49
CA ILE A 253 -12.65 -7.24 16.53
C ILE A 253 -13.51 -7.52 17.78
N LYS A 254 -13.08 -7.08 18.96
CA LYS A 254 -13.82 -7.24 20.23
C LYS A 254 -15.19 -6.55 20.20
N HIS A 255 -15.28 -5.37 19.60
CA HIS A 255 -16.54 -4.63 19.48
C HIS A 255 -17.51 -5.30 18.50
N GLY A 256 -16.97 -5.89 17.44
CA GLY A 256 -17.70 -6.48 16.32
C GLY A 256 -17.40 -5.70 15.05
N VAL A 257 -16.91 -6.40 14.03
CA VAL A 257 -16.40 -5.79 12.78
C VAL A 257 -17.50 -5.06 12.00
N ASP A 258 -18.73 -5.56 12.05
CA ASP A 258 -19.90 -4.99 11.35
C ASP A 258 -20.55 -3.82 12.10
N LYS A 259 -20.16 -3.57 13.35
CA LYS A 259 -20.74 -2.49 14.15
C LYS A 259 -19.98 -1.19 13.92
N GLU A 260 -20.71 -0.08 13.92
CA GLU A 260 -20.10 1.25 13.95
C GLU A 260 -19.18 1.36 15.19
N PHE A 261 -17.94 1.78 14.96
CA PHE A 261 -16.92 1.80 15.99
C PHE A 261 -16.77 3.22 16.54
N PRO A 262 -17.03 3.46 17.84
CA PRO A 262 -17.08 4.80 18.40
C PRO A 262 -15.67 5.32 18.65
N ILE A 263 -15.00 5.84 17.61
CA ILE A 263 -13.81 6.66 17.80
C ILE A 263 -14.27 8.11 17.88
N ALA A 264 -14.27 8.64 19.10
CA ALA A 264 -14.14 10.08 19.28
C ALA A 264 -12.72 10.44 18.86
N LEU A 265 -12.55 10.92 17.63
CA LEU A 265 -11.25 11.38 17.15
C LEU A 265 -10.74 12.42 18.15
N VAL A 266 -9.56 12.17 18.72
CA VAL A 266 -8.91 13.17 19.56
C VAL A 266 -8.56 14.32 18.62
N GLN A 267 -9.18 15.48 18.83
CA GLN A 267 -8.77 16.70 18.17
C GLN A 267 -7.34 16.99 18.62
N GLU A 268 -6.35 16.81 17.73
CA GLU A 268 -5.02 17.34 17.96
C GLU A 268 -5.16 18.85 18.17
N HIS A 269 -4.75 19.34 19.34
CA HIS A 269 -4.73 20.77 19.63
C HIS A 269 -3.58 21.41 18.82
N VAL A 270 -3.83 21.68 17.53
CA VAL A 270 -2.91 22.41 16.68
C VAL A 270 -2.92 23.88 17.11
N SER A 271 -1.75 24.46 17.34
CA SER A 271 -1.67 25.86 17.79
C SER A 271 -2.15 26.79 16.67
N LYS A 272 -2.73 27.94 17.06
CA LYS A 272 -3.19 28.97 16.10
C LYS A 272 -2.07 29.45 15.16
N SER A 273 -0.81 29.36 15.56
CA SER A 273 0.33 29.72 14.71
C SER A 273 0.65 28.69 13.63
N GLU A 274 0.40 27.41 13.88
CA GLU A 274 0.56 26.36 12.86
C GLU A 274 -0.59 26.39 11.85
N LEU A 275 -1.82 26.66 12.33
CA LEU A 275 -3.01 26.82 11.47
C LEU A 275 -2.95 28.06 10.56
N ALA A 276 -2.04 29.00 10.84
CA ALA A 276 -1.76 30.15 9.98
C ALA A 276 -0.75 29.82 8.85
N LYS A 277 -0.36 28.55 8.66
CA LYS A 277 0.62 28.15 7.64
C LYS A 277 -0.03 27.31 6.54
N LEU A 278 0.31 27.63 5.30
CA LEU A 278 0.04 26.81 4.11
C LEU A 278 1.32 26.12 3.66
N LEU A 279 1.33 24.80 3.60
CA LEU A 279 2.44 24.05 3.01
C LEU A 279 2.29 24.03 1.49
N LEU A 280 3.21 24.68 0.80
CA LEU A 280 3.38 24.67 -0.65
C LEU A 280 4.39 23.58 -1.00
N HIS A 281 3.95 22.53 -1.69
CA HIS A 281 4.75 21.33 -1.97
C HIS A 281 5.03 21.16 -3.46
N LYS A 282 6.20 20.60 -3.83
CA LYS A 282 6.60 20.33 -5.23
C LYS A 282 6.57 21.58 -6.13
N ILE A 283 7.00 22.72 -5.59
CA ILE A 283 7.12 23.97 -6.35
C ILE A 283 8.30 23.82 -7.32
N PRO A 284 8.11 23.97 -8.64
CA PRO A 284 9.23 23.88 -9.58
C PRO A 284 10.30 24.94 -9.26
N ASN A 285 11.57 24.60 -9.38
CA ASN A 285 12.68 25.54 -9.11
C ASN A 285 12.68 26.77 -10.03
N THR A 286 11.92 26.75 -11.12
CA THR A 286 11.67 27.91 -12.00
C THR A 286 10.72 28.94 -11.39
N VAL A 287 9.95 28.57 -10.38
CA VAL A 287 8.99 29.46 -9.70
C VAL A 287 9.68 30.13 -8.53
N ASN A 288 9.86 31.45 -8.62
CA ASN A 288 10.43 32.26 -7.54
C ASN A 288 9.36 32.77 -6.56
N ILE A 289 9.79 33.36 -5.45
CA ILE A 289 8.92 33.90 -4.39
C ILE A 289 7.94 34.94 -4.95
N GLU A 290 8.40 35.83 -5.84
CA GLU A 290 7.55 36.84 -6.47
C GLU A 290 6.42 36.22 -7.29
N THR A 291 6.68 35.10 -7.96
CA THR A 291 5.67 34.36 -8.71
C THR A 291 4.68 33.68 -7.75
N LEU A 292 5.13 33.19 -6.60
CA LEU A 292 4.24 32.64 -5.58
C LEU A 292 3.26 33.70 -5.04
N HIS A 293 3.71 34.93 -4.82
CA HIS A 293 2.81 36.04 -4.43
C HIS A 293 1.78 36.43 -5.49
N LYS A 294 1.98 36.06 -6.76
CA LYS A 294 0.97 36.26 -7.82
C LYS A 294 -0.05 35.13 -7.86
N ILE A 295 0.30 33.95 -7.37
CA ILE A 295 -0.53 32.74 -7.43
C ILE A 295 -1.37 32.58 -6.17
N LEU A 296 -0.76 32.80 -5.01
CA LEU A 296 -1.41 32.70 -3.71
C LEU A 296 -1.88 34.11 -3.30
N PRO A 297 -3.19 34.35 -3.14
CA PRO A 297 -3.68 35.64 -2.68
C PRO A 297 -3.35 35.87 -1.20
N GLY A 298 -3.27 37.15 -0.81
CA GLY A 298 -3.01 37.56 0.57
C GLY A 298 -1.56 37.95 0.85
N ASP A 299 -1.34 38.46 2.07
CA ASP A 299 -0.03 38.87 2.58
C ASP A 299 0.55 37.74 3.43
N PHE A 300 1.66 37.16 3.00
CA PHE A 300 2.28 36.02 3.68
C PHE A 300 3.80 36.09 3.60
N LYS A 301 4.47 35.46 4.56
CA LYS A 301 5.92 35.25 4.53
C LYS A 301 6.23 33.84 4.04
N ILE A 302 7.29 33.69 3.25
CA ILE A 302 7.74 32.37 2.80
C ILE A 302 8.87 31.88 3.70
N GLU A 303 8.70 30.69 4.26
CA GLU A 303 9.74 29.95 4.97
C GLU A 303 10.03 28.64 4.23
N LEU A 304 11.29 28.42 3.81
CA LEU A 304 11.66 27.19 3.12
C LEU A 304 11.59 26.00 4.07
N LYS A 305 10.98 24.90 3.64
CA LYS A 305 10.97 23.67 4.42
C LYS A 305 12.34 23.01 4.34
N LEU A 306 13.11 23.09 5.43
CA LEU A 306 14.40 22.39 5.55
C LEU A 306 14.21 20.90 5.21
N GLY A 307 15.08 20.37 4.34
CA GLY A 307 14.98 19.03 3.76
C GLY A 307 14.55 18.99 2.28
N SER A 308 14.05 20.10 1.71
CA SER A 308 13.55 20.14 0.32
C SER A 308 14.50 20.81 -0.70
N VAL A 309 15.71 21.15 -0.28
CA VAL A 309 16.66 21.95 -1.09
C VAL A 309 18.05 21.36 -0.89
N SER A 310 18.71 20.91 -1.97
CA SER A 310 20.08 20.40 -1.89
C SER A 310 21.01 21.45 -1.27
N TYR A 311 21.98 21.00 -0.46
CA TYR A 311 22.94 21.87 0.23
C TYR A 311 23.70 22.80 -0.74
N GLU A 312 23.88 22.35 -1.97
CA GLU A 312 24.50 23.11 -3.05
C GLU A 312 23.62 24.27 -3.55
N TYR A 313 22.30 24.13 -3.54
CA TYR A 313 21.35 25.17 -3.93
C TYR A 313 21.26 26.30 -2.88
N LEU A 314 21.40 25.96 -1.58
CA LEU A 314 21.47 26.94 -0.47
C LEU A 314 22.73 27.83 -0.55
N ASN A 315 23.86 27.25 -0.93
CA ASN A 315 25.13 28.00 -1.07
C ASN A 315 25.13 28.97 -2.25
N VAL A 316 24.30 28.69 -3.27
CA VAL A 316 24.23 29.50 -4.49
C VAL A 316 23.24 30.67 -4.34
N MET A 317 22.11 30.47 -3.67
CA MET A 317 21.18 31.57 -3.32
C MET A 317 21.82 32.62 -2.39
N ARG A 318 22.74 32.23 -1.49
CA ARG A 318 23.50 33.17 -0.65
C ARG A 318 24.47 34.08 -1.44
N ARG A 319 24.76 33.77 -2.70
CA ARG A 319 25.69 34.53 -3.56
C ARG A 319 25.01 35.25 -4.73
N GLY A 320 23.68 35.26 -4.81
CA GLY A 320 22.93 36.09 -5.77
C GLY A 320 23.06 35.70 -7.25
N LEU A 321 23.53 34.49 -7.57
CA LEU A 321 23.64 33.97 -8.95
C LEU A 321 22.95 32.62 -9.01
N LEU A 322 21.99 32.38 -9.90
CA LEU A 322 21.33 31.08 -10.06
C LEU A 322 22.28 30.03 -10.69
N PRO A 323 22.38 28.79 -10.17
CA PRO A 323 23.12 27.74 -10.85
C PRO A 323 22.22 27.09 -11.89
N SER A 324 22.64 27.11 -13.16
CA SER A 324 22.05 26.28 -14.20
C SER A 324 22.56 24.84 -14.02
N ARG A 325 21.76 23.94 -13.44
CA ARG A 325 21.99 22.50 -13.59
C ARG A 325 21.19 22.00 -14.79
N LYS A 326 21.90 21.46 -15.77
CA LYS A 326 21.32 20.61 -16.82
C LYS A 326 20.68 19.40 -16.13
N GLY A 327 19.35 19.41 -16.02
CA GLY A 327 18.56 18.31 -15.48
C GLY A 327 17.15 18.80 -15.15
N GLN A 328 16.17 18.36 -15.93
CA GLN A 328 14.75 18.60 -15.65
C GLN A 328 14.38 18.00 -14.28
N GLY A 329 13.73 18.77 -13.39
CA GLY A 329 12.87 18.18 -12.36
C GLY A 329 13.05 18.59 -10.90
N ALA A 330 14.05 19.39 -10.51
CA ALA A 330 14.19 19.76 -9.10
C ALA A 330 13.04 20.69 -8.65
N SER A 331 12.36 20.30 -7.57
CA SER A 331 11.26 21.06 -6.95
C SER A 331 11.58 21.32 -5.48
N TYR A 332 11.03 22.39 -4.91
CA TYR A 332 11.19 22.73 -3.49
C TYR A 332 9.83 22.78 -2.77
N SER A 333 9.86 22.77 -1.44
CA SER A 333 8.68 22.99 -0.61
C SER A 333 8.92 24.14 0.35
N ALA A 334 7.86 24.89 0.65
CA ALA A 334 7.90 26.05 1.52
C ALA A 334 6.59 26.20 2.30
N PHE A 335 6.64 26.90 3.42
CA PHE A 335 5.46 27.36 4.13
C PHE A 335 5.17 28.80 3.75
N ALA A 336 3.93 29.08 3.33
CA ALA A 336 3.38 30.42 3.30
C ALA A 336 2.73 30.70 4.66
N ILE A 337 3.28 31.64 5.40
CA ILE A 337 2.92 31.98 6.78
C ILE A 337 2.11 33.27 6.77
N PHE A 338 0.85 33.15 7.14
CA PHE A 338 -0.11 34.25 7.24
C PHE A 338 -0.13 34.82 8.65
N LYS A 339 -0.76 35.99 8.82
CA LYS A 339 -0.87 36.62 10.14
C LYS A 339 -1.86 35.88 11.04
N SER A 340 -2.82 35.19 10.44
CA SER A 340 -3.86 34.45 11.14
C SER A 340 -4.28 33.20 10.37
N PRO A 341 -4.88 32.21 11.05
CA PRO A 341 -5.53 31.08 10.39
C PRO A 341 -6.57 31.50 9.35
N GLN A 342 -7.37 32.53 9.64
CA GLN A 342 -8.42 33.03 8.76
C GLN A 342 -7.86 33.55 7.43
N GLU A 343 -6.74 34.26 7.47
CA GLU A 343 -6.07 34.72 6.24
C GLU A 343 -5.52 33.54 5.42
N ALA A 344 -5.05 32.48 6.07
CA ALA A 344 -4.58 31.28 5.40
C ALA A 344 -5.76 30.48 4.76
N ASP A 345 -6.90 30.39 5.47
CA ASP A 345 -8.16 29.82 4.97
C ASP A 345 -8.60 30.56 3.69
N GLU A 346 -8.73 31.88 3.79
CA GLU A 346 -9.15 32.74 2.68
C GLU A 346 -8.19 32.64 1.50
N ALA A 347 -6.87 32.60 1.77
CA ALA A 347 -5.88 32.41 0.74
C ALA A 347 -6.07 31.08 0.01
N TYR A 348 -6.21 29.98 0.74
CA TYR A 348 -6.39 28.64 0.17
C TYR A 348 -7.65 28.52 -0.69
N GLU A 349 -8.78 29.04 -0.20
CA GLU A 349 -10.05 28.93 -0.91
C GLU A 349 -10.05 29.73 -2.22
N ASN A 350 -9.37 30.88 -2.22
CA ASN A 350 -9.28 31.78 -3.38
C ASN A 350 -8.14 31.45 -4.36
N VAL A 351 -7.33 30.41 -4.12
CA VAL A 351 -6.37 29.92 -5.12
C VAL A 351 -7.11 29.43 -6.37
N GLN A 352 -6.80 30.03 -7.51
CA GLN A 352 -7.37 29.62 -8.80
C GLN A 352 -6.67 28.35 -9.32
N GLY A 353 -7.46 27.36 -9.77
CA GLY A 353 -6.97 26.13 -10.39
C GLY A 353 -6.94 24.92 -9.45
N SER A 354 -7.71 23.88 -9.79
CA SER A 354 -7.79 22.63 -9.03
C SER A 354 -6.46 21.89 -8.93
N GLN A 355 -5.63 21.96 -9.98
CA GLN A 355 -4.31 21.36 -9.98
C GLN A 355 -3.32 22.09 -9.05
N LEU A 356 -3.46 23.41 -8.87
CA LEU A 356 -2.64 24.18 -7.92
C LEU A 356 -3.02 23.87 -6.48
N LYS A 357 -4.31 23.69 -6.19
CA LYS A 357 -4.79 23.22 -4.88
C LYS A 357 -4.27 21.82 -4.51
N LEU A 358 -3.84 20.99 -5.46
CA LEU A 358 -3.17 19.70 -5.18
C LEU A 358 -1.73 19.87 -4.63
N TYR A 359 -1.09 20.99 -4.95
CA TYR A 359 0.26 21.32 -4.48
C TYR A 359 0.26 22.16 -3.21
N ILE A 360 -0.91 22.63 -2.76
CA ILE A 360 -1.07 23.42 -1.55
C ILE A 360 -1.81 22.58 -0.52
N THR A 361 -1.18 22.38 0.62
CA THR A 361 -1.71 21.67 1.77
C THR A 361 -1.99 22.65 2.88
N TYR A 362 -3.21 22.55 3.43
CA TYR A 362 -3.70 23.45 4.46
C TYR A 362 -4.26 22.68 5.64
N GLU A 363 -3.99 23.15 6.84
CA GLU A 363 -4.61 22.68 8.07
C GLU A 363 -5.63 23.72 8.53
N ALA A 364 -6.90 23.47 8.23
CA ALA A 364 -7.96 24.39 8.61
C ALA A 364 -8.17 24.40 10.13
N PRO A 365 -8.36 25.58 10.76
CA PRO A 365 -8.87 25.66 12.12
C PRO A 365 -10.28 25.04 12.17
N THR A 366 -10.56 24.20 13.16
CA THR A 366 -11.95 23.78 13.44
C THR A 366 -12.58 24.80 14.40
N PRO A 367 -13.60 25.57 13.98
CA PRO A 367 -14.54 26.09 14.93
C PRO A 367 -15.50 24.96 15.33
N ASP A 368 -15.92 25.01 16.59
CA ASP A 368 -17.02 24.24 17.11
C ASP A 368 -18.23 24.28 16.14
N THR A 369 -18.95 23.17 16.01
CA THR A 369 -20.13 22.90 15.13
C THR A 369 -19.92 22.47 13.66
N THR A 370 -20.23 21.19 13.41
CA THR A 370 -20.90 20.62 12.22
C THR A 370 -20.56 21.22 10.84
N GLN A 371 -19.34 21.01 10.35
CA GLN A 371 -18.97 20.74 8.95
C GLN A 371 -17.44 20.93 8.80
N THR A 372 -16.71 19.87 8.43
CA THR A 372 -15.29 20.00 8.05
C THR A 372 -15.09 19.77 6.57
N ARG A 373 -14.47 20.73 5.88
CA ARG A 373 -13.96 20.60 4.52
C ARG A 373 -12.42 20.46 4.53
N THR A 374 -11.98 19.51 3.70
CA THR A 374 -10.65 19.34 3.06
C THR A 374 -9.41 19.05 3.93
N ARG A 375 -8.99 17.77 3.96
CA ARG A 375 -7.58 17.37 3.76
C ARG A 375 -7.44 16.91 2.31
N GLY A 376 -6.87 17.75 1.44
CA GLY A 376 -6.49 17.37 0.09
C GLY A 376 -5.13 16.66 0.08
N HIS A 377 -5.11 15.36 0.35
CA HIS A 377 -3.97 14.51 0.00
C HIS A 377 -4.38 13.57 -1.13
N LEU A 378 -4.28 14.05 -2.36
CA LEU A 378 -4.12 13.19 -3.52
C LEU A 378 -2.63 13.23 -3.91
N LYS A 379 -1.86 12.30 -3.36
CA LYS A 379 -0.64 11.83 -4.03
C LYS A 379 -1.05 10.63 -4.87
N CYS A 380 -0.99 10.78 -6.20
CA CYS A 380 -0.97 9.66 -7.13
C CYS A 380 0.26 8.78 -6.89
#